data_AF-R1B8Y9-F1
#
_entry.id   AF-R1B8Y9-F1
#
_cell.length_a   1.000
_cell.length_b   1.000
_cell.length_c   1.000
_cell.angle_alpha   90.00
_cell.angle_beta   90.00
_cell.angle_gamma   90.00
#
_symmetry.space_group_name_H-M   'P 1'
#
loop_
_entity.id
_entity.type
_entity.pdbx_description
1 polymer ?
#
loop_
_entity_poly.entity_id
_entity_poly.type
_entity_poly.pdbx_seq_one_letter_code
_entity_poly.pdbx_strand_id
1 'polypeptide(L)'
;MGAAAAAAAELQRQAQQPPQQAVVSHPPETASHPPAASNASVGRAAYRLTRELIRSRCNAHNIILVTFVNFQRCDYGLTWSGHVVRLGLSNYLVGAMDGKALELLASKKVPTFDMESGLTTADYGWGTKNFRKLGLRKCELILSLLSAGADPIVTDADALITRDPTPFVMRLRPEAQVLVTSDHLMATDDAAAESLELPKRASSSAWNIGYFYLHHSALPAIAHWKRMCEEHPDLWDQNLFKDVFKIGRLRFETSGADAIPQAEVDKRLFRGYNGTVTIGILPVATFCGGHTYFVQRMPQRRGVVPYSVHTTFQYSGAVGKTHRLREAMLWADDAAYFDPPGRSFLTYVPVVRRELLRPAGVMGVAAHFEVVHHQLVQLRAAFLLAARLGRLLIVPPLTCGVDRFWAPHNGTIPGSDTRLPVEPCPLDHVLDLENGISKHALPDSRLARDPAGRPLGGLEGVLREFSFLNNSRTPDAVRQSLAFPDPPADLSAASLAPLAAATARVLHFARMPDLYATLPPADATRVRQEMMWYTTLWCCSKPAAPKTPGHIFYDMFFDVVPHTDKSRREWTEPWTPKFGP
;
A
#
# COMPACT_ATOMS: atom_id res chain seq x y z
N MET A 1 11.96 13.96 33.90
CA MET A 1 10.79 13.15 33.50
C MET A 1 11.30 11.83 32.94
N GLY A 2 10.88 10.69 33.49
CA GLY A 2 11.26 9.38 32.96
C GLY A 2 10.70 9.14 31.55
N ALA A 3 11.29 8.20 30.80
CA ALA A 3 10.86 7.87 29.43
C ALA A 3 9.36 7.52 29.33
N ALA A 4 8.79 6.91 30.39
CA ALA A 4 7.36 6.63 30.49
C ALA A 4 6.48 7.90 30.51
N ALA A 5 6.89 8.93 31.26
CA ALA A 5 6.16 10.19 31.34
C ALA A 5 6.27 10.98 30.02
N ALA A 6 7.42 10.92 29.34
CA ALA A 6 7.61 11.53 28.03
C ALA A 6 6.78 10.85 26.94
N ALA A 7 6.69 9.51 26.96
CA ALA A 7 5.85 8.75 26.04
C ALA A 7 4.35 9.00 26.29
N ALA A 8 3.91 9.01 27.55
CA ALA A 8 2.54 9.34 27.91
C ALA A 8 2.17 10.77 27.47
N ALA A 9 3.07 11.74 27.68
CA ALA A 9 2.87 13.11 27.23
C ALA A 9 2.85 13.25 25.70
N GLU A 10 3.66 12.48 24.98
CA GLU A 10 3.65 12.47 23.51
C GLU A 10 2.36 11.85 22.95
N LEU A 11 1.91 10.73 23.51
CA LEU A 11 0.67 10.10 23.07
C LEU A 11 -0.56 10.95 23.43
N GLN A 12 -0.56 11.59 24.60
CA GLN A 12 -1.60 12.55 24.99
C GLN A 12 -1.59 13.78 24.08
N ARG A 13 -0.41 14.31 23.71
CA ARG A 13 -0.31 15.39 22.71
C ARG A 13 -0.84 14.96 21.35
N GLN A 14 -0.51 13.76 20.89
CA GLN A 14 -0.99 13.22 19.61
C GLN A 14 -2.50 12.99 19.61
N ALA A 15 -3.06 12.49 20.72
CA ALA A 15 -4.51 12.36 20.91
C ALA A 15 -5.25 13.71 20.96
N GLN A 16 -4.55 14.79 21.35
CA GLN A 16 -5.08 16.15 21.41
C GLN A 16 -4.86 16.98 20.13
N GLN A 17 -4.05 16.51 19.16
CA GLN A 17 -3.87 17.20 17.89
C GLN A 17 -5.13 17.09 17.01
N PRO A 18 -5.54 18.18 16.32
CA PRO A 18 -6.69 18.14 15.42
C PRO A 18 -6.39 17.12 14.31
N PRO A 19 -7.27 16.14 14.12
CA PRO A 19 -6.89 15.00 13.32
C PRO A 19 -6.96 15.34 11.82
N GLN A 20 -6.08 14.74 11.02
CA GLN A 20 -6.06 14.96 9.56
C GLN A 20 -7.41 14.52 8.95
N GLN A 21 -7.98 15.33 8.04
CA GLN A 21 -9.32 15.08 7.47
C GLN A 21 -9.45 13.68 6.86
N ALA A 22 -10.43 12.93 7.37
CA ALA A 22 -10.74 11.56 6.97
C ALA A 22 -11.16 11.44 5.50
N VAL A 23 -10.83 10.30 4.89
CA VAL A 23 -11.48 9.83 3.66
C VAL A 23 -12.78 9.14 4.05
N VAL A 24 -13.89 9.49 3.41
CA VAL A 24 -15.21 8.85 3.65
C VAL A 24 -15.44 7.83 2.53
N SER A 25 -15.93 6.64 2.89
CA SER A 25 -16.20 5.52 1.97
C SER A 25 -17.39 5.76 1.02
N HIS A 26 -18.15 6.85 1.20
CA HIS A 26 -19.38 7.13 0.47
C HIS A 26 -19.49 8.60 0.03
N PRO A 27 -20.10 8.87 -1.14
CA PRO A 27 -20.49 10.23 -1.53
C PRO A 27 -21.45 10.85 -0.50
N PRO A 28 -21.35 12.17 -0.20
CA PRO A 28 -22.43 12.86 0.50
C PRO A 28 -23.71 12.80 -0.34
N GLU A 29 -24.88 12.74 0.33
CA GLU A 29 -26.20 12.59 -0.30
C GLU A 29 -26.55 13.69 -1.33
N THR A 30 -25.78 14.77 -1.38
CA THR A 30 -26.02 15.94 -2.22
C THR A 30 -25.36 15.89 -3.61
N ALA A 31 -24.63 14.83 -3.95
CA ALA A 31 -24.20 14.63 -5.33
C ALA A 31 -25.45 14.34 -6.18
N SER A 32 -25.86 15.28 -7.04
CA SER A 32 -27.01 15.11 -7.93
C SER A 32 -26.78 13.88 -8.81
N HIS A 33 -27.45 12.77 -8.46
CA HIS A 33 -27.38 11.51 -9.17
C HIS A 33 -28.53 11.43 -10.20
N PRO A 34 -28.31 10.83 -11.38
CA PRO A 34 -29.43 10.20 -12.07
C PRO A 34 -30.06 9.17 -11.12
N PRO A 35 -31.39 9.00 -11.16
CA PRO A 35 -32.09 8.24 -10.14
C PRO A 35 -31.46 6.87 -9.97
N ALA A 36 -31.14 6.52 -8.72
CA ALA A 36 -30.91 5.13 -8.35
C ALA A 36 -32.18 4.40 -8.78
N ALA A 37 -32.07 3.56 -9.81
CA ALA A 37 -33.19 2.70 -10.14
C ALA A 37 -33.33 1.71 -9.00
N SER A 38 -34.22 2.04 -8.07
CA SER A 38 -34.84 1.06 -7.19
C SER A 38 -35.56 0.09 -8.12
N ASN A 39 -34.94 -1.04 -8.42
CA ASN A 39 -35.57 -2.32 -8.69
C ASN A 39 -34.49 -3.31 -9.12
N ALA A 40 -34.53 -4.50 -8.53
CA ALA A 40 -33.68 -5.67 -8.82
C ALA A 40 -33.88 -6.24 -10.25
N SER A 41 -34.29 -5.42 -11.21
CA SER A 41 -34.61 -5.83 -12.58
C SER A 41 -34.20 -4.82 -13.66
N VAL A 42 -33.47 -3.75 -13.32
CA VAL A 42 -32.81 -2.95 -14.36
C VAL A 42 -31.66 -3.80 -14.91
N GLY A 43 -31.94 -4.52 -16.00
CA GLY A 43 -31.02 -5.47 -16.59
C GLY A 43 -29.67 -4.83 -16.92
N ARG A 44 -28.62 -5.66 -16.94
CA ARG A 44 -27.23 -5.30 -17.28
C ARG A 44 -27.10 -4.33 -18.47
N ALA A 45 -28.03 -4.37 -19.41
CA ALA A 45 -28.13 -3.44 -20.54
C ALA A 45 -28.07 -1.95 -20.15
N ALA A 46 -28.63 -1.55 -18.99
CA ALA A 46 -28.59 -0.17 -18.52
C ALA A 46 -27.20 0.28 -18.06
N TYR A 47 -26.30 -0.67 -17.77
CA TYR A 47 -24.93 -0.42 -17.33
C TYR A 47 -23.93 -0.56 -18.48
N ARG A 48 -24.39 -0.67 -19.74
CA ARG A 48 -23.50 -0.76 -20.89
C ARG A 48 -22.67 0.51 -21.02
N LEU A 49 -21.37 0.36 -21.28
CA LEU A 49 -20.50 1.49 -21.60
C LEU A 49 -20.84 2.04 -23.00
N THR A 50 -21.65 3.09 -23.05
CA THR A 50 -22.01 3.79 -24.31
C THR A 50 -21.19 5.07 -24.47
N ARG A 51 -21.14 5.60 -25.70
CA ARG A 51 -20.50 6.88 -26.00
C ARG A 51 -21.16 8.02 -25.21
N GLU A 52 -22.49 7.98 -25.10
CA GLU A 52 -23.30 8.95 -24.39
C GLU A 52 -22.98 8.93 -22.89
N LEU A 53 -22.86 7.74 -22.28
CA LEU A 53 -22.46 7.61 -20.88
C LEU A 53 -21.07 8.18 -20.65
N ILE A 54 -20.08 7.80 -21.48
CA ILE A 54 -18.70 8.33 -21.37
C ILE A 54 -18.71 9.86 -21.43
N ARG A 55 -19.39 10.43 -22.43
CA ARG A 55 -19.45 11.88 -22.62
C ARG A 55 -20.16 12.61 -21.47
N SER A 56 -21.24 12.03 -20.94
CA SER A 56 -21.96 12.60 -19.80
C SER A 56 -21.12 12.67 -18.52
N ARG A 57 -20.06 11.86 -18.43
CA ARG A 57 -19.14 11.76 -17.29
C ARG A 57 -17.83 12.52 -17.50
N CYS A 58 -17.59 13.08 -18.67
CA CYS A 58 -16.43 13.93 -18.88
C CYS A 58 -16.65 15.28 -18.19
N ASN A 59 -15.58 15.90 -17.68
CA ASN A 59 -15.63 17.30 -17.29
C ASN A 59 -15.60 18.23 -18.52
N ALA A 60 -15.60 19.55 -18.29
CA ALA A 60 -15.56 20.58 -19.33
C ALA A 60 -14.32 20.50 -20.25
N HIS A 61 -13.28 19.76 -19.85
CA HIS A 61 -12.05 19.55 -20.62
C HIS A 61 -11.99 18.18 -21.32
N ASN A 62 -13.11 17.45 -21.38
CA ASN A 62 -13.21 16.08 -21.86
C ASN A 62 -12.50 15.03 -20.99
N ILE A 63 -12.06 15.39 -19.78
CA ILE A 63 -11.33 14.47 -18.90
C ILE A 63 -12.30 13.61 -18.10
N ILE A 64 -12.04 12.31 -18.07
CA ILE A 64 -12.75 11.32 -17.25
C ILE A 64 -11.75 10.50 -16.42
N LEU A 65 -12.02 10.32 -15.14
CA LEU A 65 -11.24 9.48 -14.24
C LEU A 65 -11.80 8.06 -14.26
N VAL A 66 -10.98 7.05 -14.53
CA VAL A 66 -11.46 5.67 -14.68
C VAL A 66 -10.58 4.69 -13.94
N THR A 67 -11.22 3.82 -13.16
CA THR A 67 -10.62 2.60 -12.62
C THR A 67 -11.56 1.41 -12.88
N PHE A 68 -11.15 0.19 -12.52
CA PHE A 68 -11.96 -1.01 -12.69
C PHE A 68 -11.58 -2.07 -11.66
N VAL A 69 -12.58 -2.86 -11.24
CA VAL A 69 -12.45 -3.84 -10.17
C VAL A 69 -13.28 -5.08 -10.43
N ASN A 70 -12.80 -6.23 -9.94
CA ASN A 70 -13.63 -7.40 -9.73
C ASN A 70 -14.25 -7.37 -8.32
N PHE A 71 -15.12 -8.33 -8.00
CA PHE A 71 -15.82 -8.36 -6.72
C PHE A 71 -14.86 -8.40 -5.52
N GLN A 72 -13.76 -9.17 -5.60
CA GLN A 72 -12.76 -9.28 -4.52
C GLN A 72 -11.93 -8.00 -4.34
N ARG A 73 -12.06 -7.03 -5.24
CA ARG A 73 -11.38 -5.73 -5.19
C ARG A 73 -12.34 -4.55 -5.12
N CYS A 74 -13.62 -4.79 -4.87
CA CYS A 74 -14.58 -3.69 -4.72
C CYS A 74 -14.21 -2.71 -3.61
N ASP A 75 -13.59 -3.16 -2.52
CA ASP A 75 -13.15 -2.25 -1.44
C ASP A 75 -12.10 -1.24 -1.92
N TYR A 76 -11.24 -1.62 -2.88
CA TYR A 76 -10.33 -0.68 -3.54
C TYR A 76 -11.11 0.32 -4.41
N GLY A 77 -12.09 -0.15 -5.19
CA GLY A 77 -12.95 0.71 -6.00
C GLY A 77 -13.77 1.69 -5.16
N LEU A 78 -14.26 1.26 -4.00
CA LEU A 78 -14.97 2.09 -3.03
C LEU A 78 -14.05 3.12 -2.37
N THR A 79 -12.85 2.70 -1.93
CA THR A 79 -11.83 3.61 -1.38
C THR A 79 -11.41 4.65 -2.41
N TRP A 80 -11.11 4.23 -3.63
CA TRP A 80 -10.76 5.10 -4.75
C TRP A 80 -11.89 6.11 -5.06
N SER A 81 -13.14 5.63 -5.14
CA SER A 81 -14.29 6.50 -5.39
C SER A 81 -14.52 7.49 -4.25
N GLY A 82 -14.35 7.05 -2.99
CA GLY A 82 -14.46 7.92 -1.81
C GLY A 82 -13.46 9.08 -1.85
N HIS A 83 -12.23 8.81 -2.32
CA HIS A 83 -11.23 9.84 -2.55
C HIS A 83 -11.63 10.84 -3.64
N VAL A 84 -12.10 10.36 -4.79
CA VAL A 84 -12.55 11.21 -5.91
C VAL A 84 -13.71 12.11 -5.47
N VAL A 85 -14.66 11.56 -4.72
CA VAL A 85 -15.80 12.32 -4.21
C VAL A 85 -15.40 13.32 -3.12
N ARG A 86 -14.47 12.97 -2.23
CA ARG A 86 -13.91 13.92 -1.25
C ARG A 86 -13.29 15.14 -1.92
N LEU A 87 -12.75 14.98 -3.13
CA LEU A 87 -12.19 16.07 -3.94
C LEU A 87 -13.26 16.90 -4.69
N GLY A 88 -14.55 16.55 -4.56
CA GLY A 88 -15.65 17.22 -5.26
C GLY A 88 -15.72 16.89 -6.76
N LEU A 89 -15.06 15.81 -7.19
CA LEU A 89 -14.99 15.43 -8.60
C LEU A 89 -16.17 14.50 -8.96
N SER A 90 -16.90 14.84 -10.02
CA SER A 90 -18.03 14.06 -10.53
C SER A 90 -17.71 13.32 -11.83
N ASN A 91 -16.56 13.62 -12.44
CA ASN A 91 -16.16 13.15 -13.76
C ASN A 91 -15.45 11.79 -13.72
N TYR A 92 -16.10 10.78 -13.16
CA TYR A 92 -15.49 9.45 -12.99
C TYR A 92 -16.44 8.29 -13.30
N LEU A 93 -15.84 7.13 -13.58
CA LEU A 93 -16.52 5.84 -13.76
C LEU A 93 -15.66 4.70 -13.20
N VAL A 94 -16.32 3.70 -12.62
CA VAL A 94 -15.70 2.44 -12.20
C VAL A 94 -16.19 1.30 -13.09
N GLY A 95 -15.28 0.59 -13.74
CA GLY A 95 -15.61 -0.61 -14.51
C GLY A 95 -15.81 -1.80 -13.59
N ALA A 96 -17.01 -2.37 -13.59
CA ALA A 96 -17.29 -3.62 -12.90
C ALA A 96 -16.91 -4.80 -13.80
N MET A 97 -15.90 -5.56 -13.41
CA MET A 97 -15.39 -6.67 -14.24
C MET A 97 -16.27 -7.91 -14.23
N ASP A 98 -17.16 -8.02 -13.24
CA ASP A 98 -18.10 -9.13 -13.04
C ASP A 98 -19.43 -8.62 -12.45
N GLY A 99 -20.48 -9.46 -12.51
CA GLY A 99 -21.83 -9.07 -12.09
C GLY A 99 -21.95 -8.75 -10.60
N LYS A 100 -21.20 -9.43 -9.72
CA LYS A 100 -21.24 -9.15 -8.27
C LYS A 100 -20.61 -7.80 -7.96
N ALA A 101 -19.52 -7.46 -8.64
CA ALA A 101 -18.93 -6.13 -8.56
C ALA A 101 -19.93 -5.05 -9.00
N LEU A 102 -20.63 -5.29 -10.11
CA LEU A 102 -21.61 -4.35 -10.66
C LEU A 102 -22.75 -4.10 -9.67
N GLU A 103 -23.33 -5.17 -9.12
CA GLU A 103 -24.40 -5.10 -8.11
C GLU A 103 -23.95 -4.32 -6.86
N LEU A 104 -22.76 -4.62 -6.33
CA LEU A 104 -22.24 -3.95 -5.15
C LEU A 104 -21.99 -2.45 -5.41
N LEU A 105 -21.27 -2.10 -6.49
CA LEU A 105 -20.97 -0.71 -6.83
C LEU A 105 -22.26 0.10 -7.07
N ALA A 106 -23.22 -0.48 -7.80
CA ALA A 106 -24.53 0.14 -8.03
C ALA A 106 -25.30 0.34 -6.71
N SER A 107 -25.32 -0.65 -5.82
CA SER A 107 -25.96 -0.54 -4.51
C SER A 107 -25.36 0.57 -3.64
N LYS A 108 -24.07 0.85 -3.81
CA LYS A 108 -23.33 1.94 -3.15
C LYS A 108 -23.39 3.26 -3.91
N LYS A 109 -24.21 3.35 -4.97
CA LYS A 109 -24.38 4.54 -5.83
C LYS A 109 -23.08 5.03 -6.48
N VAL A 110 -22.12 4.14 -6.68
CA VAL A 110 -20.90 4.45 -7.42
C VAL A 110 -21.23 4.48 -8.92
N PRO A 111 -20.88 5.55 -9.67
CA PRO A 111 -20.94 5.57 -11.13
C PRO A 111 -20.18 4.39 -11.74
N THR A 112 -20.91 3.43 -12.28
CA THR A 112 -20.36 2.14 -12.72
C THR A 112 -20.88 1.74 -14.09
N PHE A 113 -20.12 0.90 -14.79
CA PHE A 113 -20.54 0.23 -16.03
C PHE A 113 -20.14 -1.24 -16.01
N ASP A 114 -20.83 -2.08 -16.77
CA ASP A 114 -20.46 -3.47 -16.97
C ASP A 114 -19.30 -3.55 -17.97
N MET A 115 -18.14 -4.01 -17.48
CA MET A 115 -16.93 -4.16 -18.29
C MET A 115 -16.85 -5.56 -18.94
N GLU A 116 -17.81 -6.46 -18.69
CA GLU A 116 -17.92 -7.83 -19.22
C GLU A 116 -16.56 -8.49 -19.51
N SER A 117 -15.76 -8.72 -18.46
CA SER A 117 -14.39 -9.19 -18.67
C SER A 117 -14.32 -10.65 -19.14
N GLY A 118 -15.30 -11.48 -18.75
CA GLY A 118 -15.24 -12.94 -18.87
C GLY A 118 -14.17 -13.59 -17.99
N LEU A 119 -13.58 -12.84 -17.05
CA LEU A 119 -12.52 -13.29 -16.14
C LEU A 119 -13.11 -13.75 -14.80
N THR A 120 -12.38 -14.62 -14.09
CA THR A 120 -12.83 -15.18 -12.81
C THR A 120 -12.93 -14.11 -11.73
N THR A 121 -13.75 -14.31 -10.69
CA THR A 121 -13.88 -13.36 -9.57
C THR A 121 -12.72 -13.42 -8.57
N ALA A 122 -11.72 -14.29 -8.79
CA ALA A 122 -10.61 -14.52 -7.88
C ALA A 122 -9.48 -13.50 -8.10
N ASP A 123 -8.69 -13.26 -7.05
CA ASP A 123 -7.49 -12.44 -7.11
C ASP A 123 -6.54 -12.94 -8.19
N TYR A 124 -6.12 -12.04 -9.06
CA TYR A 124 -5.35 -12.44 -10.23
C TYR A 124 -3.89 -12.69 -9.89
N GLY A 125 -3.35 -12.17 -8.80
CA GLY A 125 -1.92 -12.31 -8.46
C GLY A 125 -1.00 -11.69 -9.53
N TRP A 126 0.10 -11.09 -9.11
CA TRP A 126 1.03 -10.46 -10.06
C TRP A 126 1.65 -11.52 -11.00
N GLY A 127 1.62 -11.26 -12.31
CA GLY A 127 2.30 -12.08 -13.34
C GLY A 127 1.54 -13.31 -13.86
N THR A 128 0.32 -13.61 -13.37
CA THR A 128 -0.46 -14.79 -13.82
C THR A 128 -1.11 -14.62 -15.20
N LYS A 129 -1.62 -15.71 -15.80
CA LYS A 129 -2.36 -15.67 -17.07
C LYS A 129 -3.60 -14.76 -17.02
N ASN A 130 -4.31 -14.73 -15.90
CA ASN A 130 -5.50 -13.88 -15.76
C ASN A 130 -5.11 -12.40 -15.59
N PHE A 131 -4.02 -12.12 -14.88
CA PHE A 131 -3.44 -10.77 -14.81
C PHE A 131 -3.03 -10.25 -16.20
N ARG A 132 -2.50 -11.11 -17.08
CA ARG A 132 -2.17 -10.73 -18.47
C ARG A 132 -3.41 -10.44 -19.32
N LYS A 133 -4.48 -11.24 -19.17
CA LYS A 133 -5.77 -10.97 -19.84
C LYS A 133 -6.42 -9.66 -19.38
N LEU A 134 -6.16 -9.22 -18.15
CA LEU A 134 -6.61 -7.91 -17.65
C LEU A 134 -6.00 -6.76 -18.46
N GLY A 135 -4.73 -6.87 -18.85
CA GLY A 135 -4.06 -5.89 -19.71
C GLY A 135 -4.79 -5.67 -21.04
N LEU A 136 -5.27 -6.76 -21.67
CA LEU A 136 -6.05 -6.65 -22.91
C LEU A 136 -7.38 -5.91 -22.70
N ARG A 137 -8.12 -6.23 -21.63
CA ARG A 137 -9.39 -5.54 -21.31
C ARG A 137 -9.20 -4.07 -20.98
N LYS A 138 -8.09 -3.73 -20.30
CA LYS A 138 -7.68 -2.35 -20.06
C LYS A 138 -7.51 -1.58 -21.38
N CYS A 139 -6.80 -2.16 -22.35
CA CYS A 139 -6.62 -1.55 -23.67
C CYS A 139 -7.95 -1.31 -24.40
N GLU A 140 -8.88 -2.28 -24.36
CA GLU A 140 -10.20 -2.18 -25.00
C GLU A 140 -11.07 -1.07 -24.39
N LEU A 141 -11.07 -0.96 -23.06
CA LEU A 141 -11.73 0.14 -22.35
C LEU A 141 -11.16 1.49 -22.79
N ILE A 142 -9.84 1.62 -22.79
CA ILE A 142 -9.17 2.88 -23.16
C ILE A 142 -9.51 3.26 -24.59
N LEU A 143 -9.48 2.32 -25.54
CA LEU A 143 -9.86 2.61 -26.92
C LEU A 143 -11.30 3.09 -27.03
N SER A 144 -12.22 2.52 -26.25
CA SER A 144 -13.62 2.96 -26.22
C SER A 144 -13.74 4.41 -25.71
N LEU A 145 -12.98 4.76 -24.66
CA LEU A 145 -12.94 6.12 -24.10
C LEU A 145 -12.36 7.13 -25.11
N LEU A 146 -11.20 6.84 -25.70
CA LEU A 146 -10.56 7.71 -26.68
C LEU A 146 -11.41 7.86 -27.96
N SER A 147 -12.05 6.78 -28.43
CA SER A 147 -12.93 6.81 -29.62
C SER A 147 -14.21 7.60 -29.37
N ALA A 148 -14.70 7.63 -28.13
CA ALA A 148 -15.79 8.53 -27.74
C ALA A 148 -15.35 10.01 -27.80
N GLY A 149 -14.04 10.26 -27.76
CA GLY A 149 -13.34 11.55 -27.72
C GLY A 149 -13.17 12.12 -26.32
N ALA A 150 -13.12 11.23 -25.31
CA ALA A 150 -12.70 11.55 -23.96
C ALA A 150 -11.17 11.48 -23.83
N ASP A 151 -10.64 12.21 -22.84
CA ASP A 151 -9.24 12.21 -22.45
C ASP A 151 -9.09 11.53 -21.07
N PRO A 152 -8.99 10.19 -21.01
CA PRO A 152 -9.04 9.48 -19.75
C PRO A 152 -7.76 9.66 -18.92
N ILE A 153 -7.95 9.81 -17.62
CA ILE A 153 -6.95 9.47 -16.60
C ILE A 153 -7.32 8.08 -16.08
N VAL A 154 -6.52 7.10 -16.44
CA VAL A 154 -6.73 5.70 -16.06
C VAL A 154 -5.85 5.39 -14.88
N THR A 155 -6.42 4.76 -13.86
CA THR A 155 -5.66 4.26 -12.71
C THR A 155 -6.01 2.81 -12.40
N ASP A 156 -5.01 2.04 -11.96
CA ASP A 156 -5.28 0.82 -11.21
C ASP A 156 -6.06 1.19 -9.92
N ALA A 157 -6.85 0.25 -9.40
CA ALA A 157 -7.73 0.53 -8.25
C ALA A 157 -6.95 0.80 -6.95
N ASP A 158 -5.68 0.40 -6.89
CA ASP A 158 -4.74 0.64 -5.81
C ASP A 158 -3.77 1.80 -6.09
N ALA A 159 -4.07 2.61 -7.10
CA ALA A 159 -3.48 3.93 -7.36
C ALA A 159 -4.50 5.03 -7.06
N LEU A 160 -4.56 5.44 -5.80
CA LEU A 160 -5.57 6.38 -5.28
C LEU A 160 -5.31 7.81 -5.76
N ILE A 161 -6.34 8.49 -6.23
CA ILE A 161 -6.30 9.92 -6.56
C ILE A 161 -6.50 10.73 -5.28
N THR A 162 -5.45 11.39 -4.80
CA THR A 162 -5.44 12.05 -3.48
C THR A 162 -5.56 13.57 -3.55
N ARG A 163 -5.36 14.16 -4.74
CA ARG A 163 -5.58 15.57 -5.09
C ARG A 163 -6.08 15.66 -6.53
N ASP A 164 -6.90 16.67 -6.86
CA ASP A 164 -7.46 16.85 -8.21
C ASP A 164 -6.33 17.00 -9.25
N PRO A 165 -6.18 16.05 -10.19
CA PRO A 165 -5.11 16.09 -11.19
C PRO A 165 -5.42 17.02 -12.37
N THR A 166 -6.65 17.53 -12.50
CA THR A 166 -7.09 18.33 -13.65
C THR A 166 -6.20 19.55 -13.89
N PRO A 167 -5.87 20.39 -12.89
CA PRO A 167 -5.01 21.56 -13.12
C PRO A 167 -3.60 21.20 -13.60
N PHE A 168 -3.04 20.10 -13.07
CA PHE A 168 -1.72 19.62 -13.47
C PHE A 168 -1.72 19.20 -14.94
N VAL A 169 -2.71 18.40 -15.35
CA VAL A 169 -2.85 17.93 -16.73
C VAL A 169 -3.09 19.09 -17.68
N MET A 170 -3.97 20.03 -17.32
CA MET A 170 -4.32 21.16 -18.20
C MET A 170 -3.14 22.08 -18.53
N ARG A 171 -2.16 22.20 -17.63
CA ARG A 171 -0.91 22.94 -17.90
C ARG A 171 -0.06 22.32 -19.01
N LEU A 172 -0.16 21.00 -19.20
CA LEU A 172 0.65 20.22 -20.14
C LEU A 172 -0.12 19.76 -21.38
N ARG A 173 -1.45 19.70 -21.29
CA ARG A 173 -2.37 19.19 -22.33
C ARG A 173 -2.18 19.81 -23.73
N PRO A 174 -1.86 21.12 -23.90
CA PRO A 174 -1.68 21.67 -25.24
C PRO A 174 -0.57 20.98 -26.05
N GLU A 175 0.46 20.47 -25.40
CA GLU A 175 1.58 19.79 -26.03
C GLU A 175 1.63 18.29 -25.75
N ALA A 176 1.16 17.83 -24.59
CA ALA A 176 1.31 16.45 -24.14
C ALA A 176 0.10 15.57 -24.51
N GLN A 177 0.37 14.45 -25.18
CA GLN A 177 -0.63 13.43 -25.49
C GLN A 177 -0.65 12.30 -24.48
N VAL A 178 0.47 12.03 -23.82
CA VAL A 178 0.61 10.97 -22.82
C VAL A 178 1.35 11.52 -21.62
N LEU A 179 0.78 11.37 -20.42
CA LEU A 179 1.51 11.56 -19.16
C LEU A 179 1.44 10.25 -18.38
N VAL A 180 2.58 9.71 -17.96
CA VAL A 180 2.65 8.36 -17.36
C VAL A 180 3.54 8.37 -16.11
N THR A 181 3.18 7.58 -15.11
CA THR A 181 4.04 7.39 -13.94
C THR A 181 5.24 6.49 -14.25
N SER A 182 6.19 6.39 -13.32
CA SER A 182 7.32 5.49 -13.43
C SER A 182 7.63 4.81 -12.10
N ASP A 183 8.31 3.68 -12.15
CA ASP A 183 8.89 3.02 -10.97
C ASP A 183 10.29 3.59 -10.64
N HIS A 184 10.57 4.85 -11.04
CA HIS A 184 11.79 5.55 -10.67
C HIS A 184 11.75 5.87 -9.16
N LEU A 185 12.88 5.68 -8.46
CA LEU A 185 12.93 5.77 -7.00
C LEU A 185 13.68 7.00 -6.49
N MET A 186 14.04 7.91 -7.39
CA MET A 186 14.70 9.17 -7.11
C MET A 186 13.98 10.24 -7.90
N ALA A 187 13.61 11.33 -7.26
CA ALA A 187 12.95 12.40 -7.96
C ALA A 187 13.98 13.30 -8.65
N THR A 188 13.75 13.58 -9.93
CA THR A 188 14.61 14.40 -10.81
C THR A 188 13.96 15.76 -11.13
N ASP A 189 12.78 16.00 -10.57
CA ASP A 189 12.11 17.29 -10.53
C ASP A 189 12.76 18.26 -9.53
N ASP A 190 12.62 19.55 -9.81
CA ASP A 190 12.95 20.57 -8.83
C ASP A 190 11.83 20.59 -7.79
N ALA A 191 12.16 20.30 -6.54
CA ALA A 191 11.19 20.02 -5.47
C ALA A 191 10.13 21.11 -5.23
N ALA A 192 10.31 22.32 -5.78
CA ALA A 192 9.40 23.45 -5.66
C ALA A 192 8.43 23.64 -6.87
N ALA A 193 8.60 22.92 -7.99
CA ALA A 193 7.98 23.32 -9.27
C ALA A 193 6.82 22.45 -9.79
N GLU A 194 6.50 21.31 -9.14
CA GLU A 194 5.59 20.28 -9.69
C GLU A 194 5.91 19.97 -11.17
N SER A 195 7.19 20.00 -11.55
CA SER A 195 7.62 19.79 -12.94
C SER A 195 7.63 18.29 -13.27
N LEU A 196 7.51 17.93 -14.54
CA LEU A 196 7.75 16.56 -14.98
C LEU A 196 9.18 16.09 -14.63
N GLU A 197 9.39 14.78 -14.56
CA GLU A 197 10.73 14.22 -14.40
C GLU A 197 11.61 14.56 -15.61
N LEU A 198 12.92 14.68 -15.39
CA LEU A 198 13.90 14.88 -16.47
C LEU A 198 13.85 13.68 -17.43
N PRO A 199 13.50 13.88 -18.72
CA PRO A 199 13.21 12.78 -19.64
C PRO A 199 14.35 11.78 -19.76
N LYS A 200 15.59 12.25 -19.99
CA LYS A 200 16.77 11.37 -20.16
C LYS A 200 17.07 10.51 -18.93
N ARG A 201 16.69 10.94 -17.72
CA ARG A 201 16.89 10.18 -16.48
C ARG A 201 15.74 9.20 -16.26
N ALA A 202 14.50 9.68 -16.29
CA ALA A 202 13.33 8.88 -15.97
C ALA A 202 12.92 7.90 -17.08
N SER A 203 13.18 8.19 -18.37
CA SER A 203 12.79 7.31 -19.48
C SER A 203 13.50 5.96 -19.47
N SER A 204 14.65 5.86 -18.77
CA SER A 204 15.39 4.61 -18.59
C SER A 204 14.66 3.63 -17.65
N SER A 205 13.90 4.14 -16.68
CA SER A 205 13.18 3.35 -15.68
C SER A 205 11.91 2.71 -16.24
N ALA A 206 11.35 1.72 -15.56
CA ALA A 206 10.06 1.15 -15.96
C ALA A 206 8.98 2.24 -15.92
N TRP A 207 8.17 2.31 -16.98
CA TRP A 207 7.02 3.21 -17.03
C TRP A 207 5.87 2.48 -16.36
N ASN A 208 5.33 3.05 -15.29
CA ASN A 208 4.28 2.43 -14.52
C ASN A 208 2.93 2.87 -15.09
N ILE A 209 2.13 1.91 -15.56
CA ILE A 209 0.81 2.17 -16.16
C ILE A 209 -0.32 1.96 -15.14
N GLY A 210 -0.04 2.03 -13.84
CA GLY A 210 -1.08 2.11 -12.82
C GLY A 210 -1.66 3.51 -12.65
N TYR A 211 -1.04 4.53 -13.26
CA TYR A 211 -1.60 5.87 -13.43
C TYR A 211 -1.07 6.50 -14.71
N PHE A 212 -1.97 6.88 -15.62
CA PHE A 212 -1.60 7.67 -16.80
C PHE A 212 -2.78 8.45 -17.39
N TYR A 213 -2.45 9.59 -17.98
CA TYR A 213 -3.35 10.42 -18.77
C TYR A 213 -3.11 10.17 -20.25
N LEU A 214 -4.20 10.10 -21.03
CA LEU A 214 -4.17 10.01 -22.49
C LEU A 214 -5.08 11.06 -23.10
N HIS A 215 -4.53 11.86 -24.00
CA HIS A 215 -5.32 12.66 -24.92
C HIS A 215 -5.90 11.77 -26.03
N HIS A 216 -7.14 12.00 -26.46
CA HIS A 216 -7.79 11.22 -27.52
C HIS A 216 -6.99 11.14 -28.83
N SER A 217 -6.13 12.12 -29.13
CA SER A 217 -5.24 12.05 -30.31
C SER A 217 -4.14 10.98 -30.22
N ALA A 218 -3.91 10.38 -29.05
CA ALA A 218 -3.00 9.24 -28.88
C ALA A 218 -3.62 7.90 -29.36
N LEU A 219 -4.89 7.89 -29.79
CA LEU A 219 -5.62 6.70 -30.21
C LEU A 219 -4.84 5.78 -31.16
N PRO A 220 -4.13 6.26 -32.21
CA PRO A 220 -3.36 5.38 -33.09
C PRO A 220 -2.26 4.57 -32.37
N ALA A 221 -1.56 5.19 -31.41
CA ALA A 221 -0.52 4.53 -30.63
C ALA A 221 -1.13 3.51 -29.65
N ILE A 222 -2.25 3.86 -29.01
CA ILE A 222 -2.96 2.94 -28.10
C ILE A 222 -3.56 1.76 -28.86
N ALA A 223 -4.06 1.96 -30.08
CA ALA A 223 -4.53 0.88 -30.94
C ALA A 223 -3.39 -0.08 -31.31
N HIS A 224 -2.18 0.43 -31.49
CA HIS A 224 -0.98 -0.39 -31.67
C HIS A 224 -0.61 -1.15 -30.40
N TRP A 225 -0.66 -0.51 -29.24
CA TRP A 225 -0.43 -1.19 -27.96
C TRP A 225 -1.41 -2.34 -27.71
N LYS A 226 -2.70 -2.18 -28.05
CA LYS A 226 -3.66 -3.29 -28.02
C LYS A 226 -3.20 -4.46 -28.89
N ARG A 227 -2.83 -4.20 -30.16
CA ARG A 227 -2.34 -5.25 -31.07
C ARG A 227 -1.12 -5.98 -30.51
N MET A 228 -0.16 -5.24 -29.96
CA MET A 228 1.01 -5.84 -29.30
C MET A 228 0.62 -6.75 -28.13
N CYS A 229 -0.39 -6.37 -27.34
CA CYS A 229 -0.90 -7.22 -26.26
C CYS A 229 -1.60 -8.49 -26.78
N GLU A 230 -2.25 -8.42 -27.95
CA GLU A 230 -2.88 -9.57 -28.61
C GLU A 230 -1.83 -10.52 -29.23
N GLU A 231 -0.80 -9.97 -29.86
CA GLU A 231 0.29 -10.71 -30.50
C GLU A 231 1.26 -11.32 -29.48
N HIS A 232 1.39 -10.70 -28.31
CA HIS A 232 2.30 -11.13 -27.25
C HIS A 232 1.59 -11.31 -25.89
N PRO A 233 0.64 -12.26 -25.78
CA PRO A 233 -0.20 -12.43 -24.59
C PRO A 233 0.59 -12.86 -23.33
N ASP A 234 1.83 -13.30 -23.49
CA ASP A 234 2.72 -13.69 -22.39
C ASP A 234 3.61 -12.56 -21.88
N LEU A 235 3.67 -11.43 -22.59
CA LEU A 235 4.43 -10.25 -22.18
C LEU A 235 3.56 -9.33 -21.32
N TRP A 236 4.21 -8.57 -20.44
CA TRP A 236 3.52 -7.64 -19.55
C TRP A 236 3.07 -6.40 -20.33
N ASP A 237 1.78 -6.06 -20.25
CA ASP A 237 1.15 -4.90 -20.91
C ASP A 237 1.92 -3.59 -20.64
N GLN A 238 2.44 -3.42 -19.43
CA GLN A 238 3.29 -2.30 -19.05
C GLN A 238 4.58 -2.19 -19.88
N ASN A 239 5.27 -3.31 -20.12
CA ASN A 239 6.49 -3.33 -20.92
C ASN A 239 6.13 -3.05 -22.39
N LEU A 240 5.08 -3.69 -22.89
CA LEU A 240 4.58 -3.49 -24.25
C LEU A 240 4.17 -2.04 -24.50
N PHE A 241 3.56 -1.37 -23.51
CA PHE A 241 3.20 0.05 -23.60
C PHE A 241 4.46 0.87 -23.91
N LYS A 242 5.50 0.71 -23.07
CA LYS A 242 6.77 1.40 -23.25
C LYS A 242 7.43 1.06 -24.59
N ASP A 243 7.39 -0.21 -25.01
CA ASP A 243 7.99 -0.65 -26.27
C ASP A 243 7.32 0.02 -27.49
N VAL A 244 5.98 0.13 -27.51
CA VAL A 244 5.25 0.86 -28.55
C VAL A 244 5.71 2.31 -28.62
N PHE A 245 5.78 3.02 -27.49
CA PHE A 245 6.22 4.42 -27.50
C PHE A 245 7.69 4.61 -27.86
N LYS A 246 8.52 3.57 -27.80
CA LYS A 246 9.93 3.60 -28.22
C LYS A 246 10.14 3.29 -29.71
N ILE A 247 9.10 2.87 -30.44
CA ILE A 247 9.17 2.68 -31.90
C ILE A 247 9.67 3.97 -32.56
N GLY A 248 10.69 3.85 -33.42
CA GLY A 248 11.29 4.98 -34.10
C GLY A 248 12.18 5.87 -33.22
N ARG A 249 12.61 5.37 -32.05
CA ARG A 249 13.43 6.01 -31.00
C ARG A 249 12.76 7.18 -30.27
N LEU A 250 13.23 7.44 -29.05
CA LEU A 250 12.81 8.61 -28.26
C LEU A 250 13.61 9.85 -28.69
N ARG A 251 12.93 10.99 -28.80
CA ARG A 251 13.50 12.28 -29.20
C ARG A 251 13.41 13.29 -28.07
N PHE A 252 14.53 13.92 -27.73
CA PHE A 252 14.66 14.80 -26.55
C PHE A 252 15.27 16.17 -26.86
N GLU A 253 15.84 16.36 -28.04
CA GLU A 253 16.77 17.46 -28.33
C GLU A 253 16.12 18.48 -29.26
N THR A 254 16.59 19.72 -29.22
CA THR A 254 16.05 20.83 -30.02
C THR A 254 16.83 21.07 -31.31
N SER A 255 17.84 20.24 -31.57
CA SER A 255 18.74 20.34 -32.73
C SER A 255 18.95 18.98 -33.39
N GLY A 256 19.27 18.99 -34.67
CA GLY A 256 19.52 17.79 -35.46
C GLY A 256 18.26 17.18 -36.08
N ALA A 257 18.42 15.99 -36.69
CA ALA A 257 17.36 15.33 -37.45
C ALA A 257 16.13 14.91 -36.60
N ASP A 258 16.28 14.90 -35.27
CA ASP A 258 15.22 14.55 -34.31
C ASP A 258 14.74 15.73 -33.47
N ALA A 259 14.98 16.96 -33.93
CA ALA A 259 14.62 18.16 -33.19
C ALA A 259 13.13 18.16 -32.79
N ILE A 260 12.84 18.44 -31.51
CA ILE A 260 11.50 18.69 -30.99
C ILE A 260 11.36 20.17 -30.59
N PRO A 261 10.14 20.72 -30.56
CA PRO A 261 9.92 22.13 -30.21
C PRO A 261 10.50 22.51 -28.85
N GLN A 262 11.12 23.70 -28.76
CA GLN A 262 11.69 24.21 -27.51
C GLN A 262 10.65 24.25 -26.37
N ALA A 263 9.41 24.66 -26.67
CA ALA A 263 8.32 24.69 -25.70
C ALA A 263 8.01 23.32 -25.07
N GLU A 264 8.23 22.21 -25.79
CA GLU A 264 8.10 20.86 -25.23
C GLU A 264 9.27 20.55 -24.29
N VAL A 265 10.49 20.89 -24.69
CA VAL A 265 11.70 20.66 -23.88
C VAL A 265 11.69 21.48 -22.59
N ASP A 266 11.24 22.73 -22.65
CA ASP A 266 11.08 23.60 -21.48
C ASP A 266 10.10 23.03 -20.45
N LYS A 267 9.08 22.29 -20.93
CA LYS A 267 8.11 21.55 -20.12
C LYS A 267 8.57 20.14 -19.75
N ARG A 268 9.80 19.74 -20.12
CA ARG A 268 10.36 18.40 -19.92
C ARG A 268 9.54 17.30 -20.60
N LEU A 269 8.95 17.64 -21.75
CA LEU A 269 8.31 16.69 -22.65
C LEU A 269 9.33 16.13 -23.65
N PHE A 270 9.01 14.97 -24.20
CA PHE A 270 9.80 14.29 -25.23
C PHE A 270 8.90 13.55 -26.18
N ARG A 271 9.40 13.16 -27.36
CA ARG A 271 8.57 12.48 -28.36
C ARG A 271 8.95 11.02 -28.54
N GLY A 272 7.95 10.18 -28.73
CA GLY A 272 8.05 8.77 -29.07
C GLY A 272 7.15 8.41 -30.25
N TYR A 273 7.04 7.11 -30.55
CA TYR A 273 6.19 6.58 -31.62
C TYR A 273 6.44 7.28 -32.98
N ASN A 274 7.63 7.10 -33.53
CA ASN A 274 8.13 7.79 -34.73
C ASN A 274 8.09 9.33 -34.64
N GLY A 275 8.12 9.87 -33.42
CA GLY A 275 8.05 11.31 -33.16
C GLY A 275 6.65 11.92 -33.27
N THR A 276 5.61 11.09 -33.33
CA THR A 276 4.20 11.52 -33.48
C THR A 276 3.44 11.65 -32.17
N VAL A 277 4.00 11.15 -31.07
CA VAL A 277 3.39 11.23 -29.74
C VAL A 277 4.30 11.98 -28.77
N THR A 278 3.80 13.06 -28.18
CA THR A 278 4.47 13.81 -27.11
C THR A 278 4.11 13.24 -25.74
N ILE A 279 5.14 12.97 -24.93
CA ILE A 279 5.11 12.19 -23.70
C ILE A 279 5.75 12.98 -22.56
N GLY A 280 5.19 12.85 -21.35
CA GLY A 280 5.79 13.32 -20.10
C GLY A 280 5.82 12.22 -19.04
N ILE A 281 6.89 12.16 -18.25
CA ILE A 281 6.95 11.29 -17.07
C ILE A 281 6.57 12.09 -15.83
N LEU A 282 5.53 11.64 -15.13
CA LEU A 282 4.99 12.30 -13.95
C LEU A 282 5.98 12.24 -12.77
N PRO A 283 6.09 13.32 -11.96
CA PRO A 283 7.05 13.40 -10.86
C PRO A 283 6.75 12.42 -9.73
N VAL A 284 7.71 11.57 -9.36
CA VAL A 284 7.52 10.49 -8.37
C VAL A 284 7.34 11.01 -6.93
N ALA A 285 7.60 12.30 -6.71
CA ALA A 285 7.34 13.02 -5.47
C ALA A 285 5.86 13.40 -5.26
N THR A 286 5.07 13.53 -6.33
CA THR A 286 3.63 13.87 -6.24
C THR A 286 2.71 12.87 -6.94
N PHE A 287 3.23 12.04 -7.85
CA PHE A 287 2.57 10.84 -8.36
C PHE A 287 3.34 9.63 -7.86
N CYS A 288 3.11 9.29 -6.60
CA CYS A 288 3.99 8.41 -5.86
C CYS A 288 3.74 6.93 -6.15
N GLY A 289 4.81 6.19 -6.40
CA GLY A 289 4.82 4.74 -6.20
C GLY A 289 4.91 4.41 -4.71
N GLY A 290 4.69 3.15 -4.35
CA GLY A 290 4.56 2.81 -2.93
C GLY A 290 5.89 2.88 -2.19
N HIS A 291 7.01 2.65 -2.88
CA HIS A 291 8.31 2.86 -2.27
C HIS A 291 8.59 4.36 -1.99
N THR A 292 8.31 5.25 -2.94
CA THR A 292 8.54 6.69 -2.76
C THR A 292 7.61 7.29 -1.70
N TYR A 293 6.39 6.77 -1.57
CA TYR A 293 5.43 7.21 -0.55
C TYR A 293 5.66 6.57 0.83
N PHE A 294 5.62 5.24 0.94
CA PHE A 294 5.55 4.53 2.22
C PHE A 294 6.93 4.27 2.85
N VAL A 295 7.97 4.08 2.05
CA VAL A 295 9.33 3.77 2.56
C VAL A 295 10.16 5.05 2.64
N GLN A 296 10.28 5.77 1.53
CA GLN A 296 11.09 6.98 1.47
C GLN A 296 10.42 8.21 2.08
N ARG A 297 9.08 8.19 2.24
CA ARG A 297 8.28 9.33 2.70
C ARG A 297 8.62 10.60 1.92
N MET A 298 8.81 10.44 0.62
CA MET A 298 9.30 11.49 -0.27
C MET A 298 8.41 12.74 -0.24
N PRO A 299 7.07 12.67 -0.41
CA PRO A 299 6.24 13.86 -0.32
C PRO A 299 6.32 14.55 1.03
N GLN A 300 6.34 13.79 2.14
CA GLN A 300 6.43 14.34 3.49
C GLN A 300 7.78 15.03 3.74
N ARG A 301 8.90 14.45 3.25
CA ARG A 301 10.23 15.05 3.34
C ARG A 301 10.36 16.32 2.51
N ARG A 302 9.65 16.40 1.39
CA ARG A 302 9.66 17.55 0.47
C ARG A 302 8.60 18.60 0.79
N GLY A 303 7.66 18.31 1.70
CA GLY A 303 6.56 19.22 2.04
C GLY A 303 5.54 19.39 0.91
N VAL A 304 5.37 18.37 0.06
CA VAL A 304 4.43 18.40 -1.07
C VAL A 304 3.24 17.46 -0.83
N VAL A 305 2.09 17.82 -1.40
CA VAL A 305 0.86 17.01 -1.35
C VAL A 305 0.73 16.22 -2.66
N PRO A 306 0.67 14.88 -2.61
CA PRO A 306 0.59 14.06 -3.82
C PRO A 306 -0.78 14.19 -4.51
N TYR A 307 -0.75 14.02 -5.84
CA TYR A 307 -1.90 13.76 -6.71
C TYR A 307 -2.31 12.29 -6.69
N SER A 308 -1.34 11.38 -6.59
CA SER A 308 -1.58 9.94 -6.60
C SER A 308 -0.68 9.20 -5.62
N VAL A 309 -1.23 8.16 -4.99
CA VAL A 309 -0.51 7.20 -4.16
C VAL A 309 -0.83 5.79 -4.65
N HIS A 310 0.16 5.13 -5.26
CA HIS A 310 0.04 3.79 -5.80
C HIS A 310 0.75 2.77 -4.90
N THR A 311 0.07 1.67 -4.53
CA THR A 311 0.64 0.61 -3.68
C THR A 311 1.57 -0.37 -4.42
N THR A 312 2.48 0.15 -5.26
CA THR A 312 3.62 -0.61 -5.81
C THR A 312 4.70 -0.84 -4.75
N PHE A 313 5.65 -1.75 -5.00
CA PHE A 313 6.73 -2.06 -4.07
C PHE A 313 6.27 -2.51 -2.66
N GLN A 314 5.11 -3.19 -2.57
CA GLN A 314 4.57 -3.70 -1.31
C GLN A 314 4.66 -5.23 -1.21
N TYR A 315 4.64 -5.73 0.02
CA TYR A 315 4.69 -7.13 0.37
C TYR A 315 3.35 -7.60 0.93
N SER A 316 3.22 -8.91 1.18
CA SER A 316 1.98 -9.53 1.71
C SER A 316 0.71 -9.24 0.90
N GLY A 317 0.83 -9.22 -0.43
CA GLY A 317 -0.31 -9.20 -1.34
C GLY A 317 -1.26 -8.03 -1.09
N ALA A 318 -2.57 -8.28 -1.27
CA ALA A 318 -3.59 -7.26 -1.05
C ALA A 318 -3.77 -6.90 0.43
N VAL A 319 -3.48 -7.81 1.35
CA VAL A 319 -3.54 -7.56 2.80
C VAL A 319 -2.51 -6.51 3.19
N GLY A 320 -1.26 -6.66 2.73
CA GLY A 320 -0.20 -5.69 2.98
C GLY A 320 -0.47 -4.34 2.34
N LYS A 321 -0.91 -4.30 1.08
CA LYS A 321 -1.35 -3.06 0.40
C LYS A 321 -2.43 -2.31 1.20
N THR A 322 -3.44 -3.03 1.69
CA THR A 322 -4.51 -2.45 2.51
C THR A 322 -3.95 -1.90 3.82
N HIS A 323 -3.11 -2.67 4.52
CA HIS A 323 -2.45 -2.23 5.75
C HIS A 323 -1.61 -0.97 5.51
N ARG A 324 -0.91 -0.85 4.38
CA ARG A 324 -0.17 0.38 4.03
C ARG A 324 -1.04 1.60 3.84
N LEU A 325 -2.16 1.42 3.17
CA LEU A 325 -3.13 2.49 2.99
C LEU A 325 -3.72 2.90 4.35
N ARG A 326 -3.94 1.96 5.28
CA ARG A 326 -4.36 2.27 6.66
C ARG A 326 -3.26 2.98 7.47
N GLU A 327 -2.00 2.54 7.38
CA GLU A 327 -0.85 3.22 8.00
C GLU A 327 -0.80 4.69 7.56
N ALA A 328 -1.09 4.94 6.28
CA ALA A 328 -1.16 6.27 5.70
C ALA A 328 -2.50 7.00 5.88
N MET A 329 -3.50 6.38 6.52
CA MET A 329 -4.86 6.90 6.68
C MET A 329 -5.58 7.23 5.36
N LEU A 330 -5.25 6.49 4.30
CA LEU A 330 -5.83 6.58 2.95
C LEU A 330 -6.88 5.48 2.68
N TRP A 331 -6.98 4.47 3.53
CA TRP A 331 -7.97 3.42 3.35
C TRP A 331 -9.35 3.82 3.91
N ALA A 332 -10.42 3.47 3.21
CA ALA A 332 -11.77 3.83 3.59
C ALA A 332 -12.45 2.71 4.41
N ASP A 333 -12.08 2.58 5.69
CA ASP A 333 -12.77 1.67 6.62
C ASP A 333 -14.12 2.22 7.11
N ASP A 334 -15.00 1.36 7.62
CA ASP A 334 -16.23 1.78 8.31
C ASP A 334 -15.98 2.09 9.79
N ALA A 335 -16.94 2.75 10.46
CA ALA A 335 -16.82 3.14 11.86
C ALA A 335 -16.53 1.95 12.80
N ALA A 336 -17.08 0.77 12.51
CA ALA A 336 -16.87 -0.45 13.30
C ALA A 336 -15.41 -0.94 13.30
N TYR A 337 -14.59 -0.52 12.33
CA TYR A 337 -13.15 -0.80 12.34
C TYR A 337 -12.44 -0.05 13.48
N PHE A 338 -12.87 1.18 13.73
CA PHE A 338 -12.29 2.11 14.70
C PHE A 338 -12.86 1.96 16.12
N ASP A 339 -14.11 1.51 16.24
CA ASP A 339 -14.72 1.16 17.52
C ASP A 339 -15.46 -0.19 17.43
N PRO A 340 -14.70 -1.31 17.36
CA PRO A 340 -15.28 -2.63 17.30
C PRO A 340 -16.03 -2.97 18.61
N PRO A 341 -17.31 -3.39 18.54
CA PRO A 341 -18.10 -3.70 19.72
C PRO A 341 -17.42 -4.72 20.65
N GLY A 342 -17.34 -4.39 21.94
CA GLY A 342 -16.79 -5.29 22.96
C GLY A 342 -15.30 -5.57 22.87
N ARG A 343 -14.54 -4.85 22.03
CA ARG A 343 -13.09 -4.98 21.91
C ARG A 343 -12.42 -3.72 22.39
N SER A 344 -11.37 -3.86 23.19
CA SER A 344 -10.49 -2.75 23.60
C SER A 344 -9.09 -2.98 23.03
N PHE A 345 -8.21 -2.01 23.17
CA PHE A 345 -6.89 -1.99 22.57
C PHE A 345 -5.79 -2.03 23.62
N LEU A 346 -4.60 -2.42 23.18
CA LEU A 346 -3.36 -2.14 23.88
C LEU A 346 -2.26 -1.73 22.90
N THR A 347 -1.29 -0.97 23.40
CA THR A 347 -0.09 -0.58 22.67
C THR A 347 1.07 -0.39 23.65
N TYR A 348 2.27 -0.16 23.13
CA TYR A 348 3.46 0.05 23.95
C TYR A 348 4.49 0.92 23.24
N VAL A 349 5.44 1.47 23.99
CA VAL A 349 6.60 2.17 23.41
C VAL A 349 7.69 1.14 23.07
N PRO A 350 8.11 1.02 21.80
CA PRO A 350 9.12 0.06 21.40
C PRO A 350 10.51 0.53 21.86
N VAL A 351 11.26 -0.38 22.47
CA VAL A 351 12.68 -0.19 22.80
C VAL A 351 13.51 -0.58 21.58
N VAL A 352 14.14 0.40 20.95
CA VAL A 352 14.99 0.22 19.77
C VAL A 352 16.45 0.32 20.19
N ARG A 353 17.29 -0.65 19.78
CA ARG A 353 18.75 -0.66 19.98
C ARG A 353 19.42 0.40 19.08
N ARG A 354 19.18 1.68 19.37
CA ARG A 354 19.59 2.82 18.50
C ARG A 354 21.11 2.95 18.36
N GLU A 355 21.88 2.42 19.30
CA GLU A 355 23.33 2.35 19.23
C GLU A 355 23.85 1.51 18.06
N LEU A 356 23.05 0.55 17.57
CA LEU A 356 23.40 -0.27 16.41
C LEU A 356 23.15 0.45 15.09
N LEU A 357 22.33 1.51 15.07
CA LEU A 357 21.96 2.27 13.86
C LEU A 357 23.04 3.25 13.39
N ARG A 358 24.27 3.17 13.91
CA ARG A 358 25.36 4.12 13.64
C ARG A 358 26.62 3.43 13.07
N PRO A 359 27.39 4.10 12.19
CA PRO A 359 27.10 5.40 11.59
C PRO A 359 26.07 5.29 10.44
N ALA A 360 25.44 6.42 10.10
CA ALA A 360 24.52 6.52 8.97
C ALA A 360 25.22 6.09 7.67
N GLY A 361 24.59 5.19 6.91
CA GLY A 361 25.01 4.83 5.55
C GLY A 361 25.72 3.49 5.37
N VAL A 362 26.12 2.78 6.44
CA VAL A 362 26.68 1.42 6.34
C VAL A 362 26.22 0.58 7.54
N MET A 363 24.94 0.21 7.59
CA MET A 363 24.50 -0.81 8.54
C MET A 363 24.73 -2.20 7.94
N GLY A 364 25.56 -3.00 8.60
CA GLY A 364 25.74 -4.41 8.23
C GLY A 364 24.45 -5.21 8.45
N VAL A 365 24.29 -6.28 7.67
CA VAL A 365 23.13 -7.18 7.75
C VAL A 365 22.91 -7.70 9.17
N ALA A 366 23.97 -8.08 9.89
CA ALA A 366 23.86 -8.55 11.28
C ALA A 366 23.24 -7.49 12.22
N ALA A 367 23.70 -6.25 12.15
CA ALA A 367 23.17 -5.16 12.98
C ALA A 367 21.70 -4.85 12.65
N HIS A 368 21.31 -4.93 11.37
CA HIS A 368 19.91 -4.79 10.97
C HIS A 368 19.03 -5.85 11.65
N PHE A 369 19.45 -7.12 11.59
CA PHE A 369 18.72 -8.21 12.22
C PHE A 369 18.66 -8.05 13.73
N GLU A 370 19.74 -7.66 14.41
CA GLU A 370 19.74 -7.41 15.86
C GLU A 370 18.74 -6.30 16.25
N VAL A 371 18.65 -5.21 15.49
CA VAL A 371 17.66 -4.15 15.72
C VAL A 371 16.23 -4.63 15.52
N VAL A 372 15.96 -5.36 14.44
CA VAL A 372 14.60 -5.84 14.15
C VAL A 372 14.19 -6.94 15.14
N HIS A 373 15.06 -7.91 15.41
CA HIS A 373 14.83 -9.01 16.34
C HIS A 373 14.56 -8.54 17.77
N HIS A 374 15.27 -7.50 18.26
CA HIS A 374 14.98 -6.92 19.56
C HIS A 374 13.56 -6.32 19.64
N GLN A 375 13.03 -5.79 18.53
CA GLN A 375 11.64 -5.33 18.46
C GLN A 375 10.66 -6.51 18.32
N LEU A 376 11.05 -7.60 17.66
CA LEU A 376 10.24 -8.81 17.54
C LEU A 376 9.97 -9.48 18.89
N VAL A 377 10.92 -9.51 19.84
CA VAL A 377 10.67 -10.01 21.22
C VAL A 377 9.53 -9.23 21.87
N GLN A 378 9.54 -7.91 21.72
CA GLN A 378 8.53 -7.03 22.30
C GLN A 378 7.17 -7.23 21.61
N LEU A 379 7.16 -7.36 20.27
CA LEU A 379 5.94 -7.67 19.53
C LEU A 379 5.37 -9.04 19.90
N ARG A 380 6.22 -10.06 20.05
CA ARG A 380 5.84 -11.40 20.50
C ARG A 380 5.11 -11.33 21.83
N ALA A 381 5.71 -10.66 22.81
CA ALA A 381 5.10 -10.45 24.12
C ALA A 381 3.78 -9.65 24.05
N ALA A 382 3.73 -8.60 23.21
CA ALA A 382 2.53 -7.78 23.04
C ALA A 382 1.36 -8.57 22.41
N PHE A 383 1.62 -9.42 21.41
CA PHE A 383 0.61 -10.33 20.84
C PHE A 383 0.07 -11.28 21.89
N LEU A 384 0.95 -11.89 22.69
CA LEU A 384 0.54 -12.80 23.78
C LEU A 384 -0.33 -12.09 24.81
N LEU A 385 0.07 -10.90 25.25
CA LEU A 385 -0.68 -10.11 26.22
C LEU A 385 -2.04 -9.68 25.66
N ALA A 386 -2.08 -9.22 24.41
CA ALA A 386 -3.32 -8.81 23.73
C ALA A 386 -4.30 -9.97 23.63
N ALA A 387 -3.84 -11.15 23.22
CA ALA A 387 -4.63 -12.36 23.17
C ALA A 387 -5.19 -12.73 24.55
N ARG A 388 -4.36 -12.76 25.59
CA ARG A 388 -4.79 -13.11 26.97
C ARG A 388 -5.80 -12.13 27.57
N LEU A 389 -5.75 -10.86 27.17
CA LEU A 389 -6.69 -9.83 27.63
C LEU A 389 -7.91 -9.66 26.70
N GLY A 390 -7.98 -10.37 25.56
CA GLY A 390 -9.03 -10.16 24.55
C GLY A 390 -8.98 -8.79 23.86
N ARG A 391 -7.80 -8.14 23.87
CA ARG A 391 -7.58 -6.81 23.30
C ARG A 391 -6.98 -6.91 21.89
N LEU A 392 -7.14 -5.85 21.10
CA LEU A 392 -6.46 -5.67 19.82
C LEU A 392 -5.11 -4.99 20.05
N LEU A 393 -4.06 -5.46 19.37
CA LEU A 393 -2.74 -4.82 19.42
C LEU A 393 -2.67 -3.66 18.44
N ILE A 394 -2.54 -2.43 18.91
CA ILE A 394 -2.08 -1.31 18.07
C ILE A 394 -0.57 -1.43 18.00
N VAL A 395 -0.06 -1.86 16.85
CA VAL A 395 1.37 -2.10 16.62
C VAL A 395 2.10 -0.76 16.62
N PRO A 396 3.12 -0.55 17.47
CA PRO A 396 3.87 0.70 17.43
C PRO A 396 4.74 0.79 16.17
N PRO A 397 5.20 2.00 15.79
CA PRO A 397 6.07 2.15 14.63
C PRO A 397 7.39 1.40 14.87
N LEU A 398 7.74 0.51 13.96
CA LEU A 398 9.00 -0.22 14.00
C LEU A 398 10.14 0.62 13.40
N THR A 399 11.38 0.21 13.63
CA THR A 399 12.57 0.79 12.99
C THR A 399 13.33 -0.32 12.26
N CYS A 400 13.61 -0.09 10.97
CA CYS A 400 14.40 -1.01 10.16
C CYS A 400 15.72 -0.36 9.79
N GLY A 401 16.78 -1.12 10.02
CA GLY A 401 18.13 -0.66 9.77
C GLY A 401 18.50 -0.42 8.30
N VAL A 402 17.91 -1.22 7.42
CA VAL A 402 18.13 -1.22 5.97
C VAL A 402 16.79 -1.43 5.26
N ASP A 403 16.75 -1.08 3.99
CA ASP A 403 15.62 -1.25 3.08
C ASP A 403 15.35 -2.73 2.78
N ARG A 404 14.18 -3.06 2.22
CA ARG A 404 13.84 -4.41 1.75
C ARG A 404 13.57 -4.36 0.25
N PHE A 405 14.14 -5.29 -0.52
CA PHE A 405 13.93 -5.38 -1.96
C PHE A 405 14.01 -6.81 -2.48
N TRP A 406 13.54 -7.08 -3.70
CA TRP A 406 13.60 -8.42 -4.31
C TRP A 406 14.97 -8.79 -4.88
N ALA A 407 15.93 -7.87 -4.89
CA ALA A 407 17.28 -8.10 -5.39
C ALA A 407 18.35 -7.66 -4.38
N PRO A 408 19.59 -8.19 -4.48
CA PRO A 408 20.64 -7.84 -3.54
C PRO A 408 21.02 -6.35 -3.55
N HIS A 409 21.21 -5.77 -2.37
CA HIS A 409 21.57 -4.37 -2.21
C HIS A 409 22.44 -4.12 -0.96
N ASN A 410 23.11 -2.97 -0.89
CA ASN A 410 24.01 -2.62 0.19
C ASN A 410 23.36 -1.60 1.16
N GLY A 411 22.17 -1.92 1.65
CA GLY A 411 21.44 -1.08 2.60
C GLY A 411 20.20 -0.38 2.04
N THR A 412 20.27 0.22 0.85
CA THR A 412 19.10 0.82 0.16
C THR A 412 18.98 0.31 -1.28
N ILE A 413 17.79 0.41 -1.88
CA ILE A 413 17.62 0.06 -3.30
C ILE A 413 18.54 0.94 -4.17
N PRO A 414 19.32 0.38 -5.11
CA PRO A 414 20.17 1.17 -5.99
C PRO A 414 19.38 2.27 -6.73
N GLY A 415 19.87 3.51 -6.65
CA GLY A 415 19.21 4.67 -7.28
C GLY A 415 17.96 5.18 -6.55
N SER A 416 17.75 4.78 -5.28
CA SER A 416 16.67 5.30 -4.44
C SER A 416 17.11 6.45 -3.54
N ASP A 417 16.18 7.37 -3.23
CA ASP A 417 16.36 8.44 -2.23
C ASP A 417 16.03 7.98 -0.79
N THR A 418 16.11 6.68 -0.51
CA THR A 418 15.84 6.11 0.82
C THR A 418 16.81 6.65 1.85
N ARG A 419 16.28 7.14 2.98
CA ARG A 419 17.07 7.50 4.16
C ARG A 419 17.06 6.34 5.15
N LEU A 420 18.22 6.05 5.73
CA LEU A 420 18.36 5.07 6.79
C LEU A 420 18.51 5.77 8.15
N PRO A 421 17.95 5.20 9.24
CA PRO A 421 17.09 4.01 9.24
C PRO A 421 15.73 4.30 8.59
N VAL A 422 15.05 3.24 8.14
CA VAL A 422 13.66 3.34 7.69
C VAL A 422 12.78 3.43 8.94
N GLU A 423 12.27 4.63 9.20
CA GLU A 423 11.48 4.99 10.38
C GLU A 423 10.30 5.92 9.98
N PRO A 424 9.03 5.50 10.14
CA PRO A 424 8.59 4.17 10.56
C PRO A 424 8.96 3.09 9.52
N CYS A 425 9.37 1.92 10.01
CA CYS A 425 9.53 0.74 9.19
C CYS A 425 8.15 0.18 8.84
N PRO A 426 7.89 -0.04 7.55
CA PRO A 426 6.78 -0.85 7.07
C PRO A 426 6.54 -2.15 7.85
N LEU A 427 5.32 -2.41 8.31
CA LEU A 427 5.07 -3.66 9.03
C LEU A 427 5.26 -4.90 8.14
N ASP A 428 4.86 -4.81 6.87
CA ASP A 428 5.02 -5.86 5.88
C ASP A 428 6.48 -6.07 5.44
N HIS A 429 7.44 -5.23 5.87
CA HIS A 429 8.87 -5.52 5.71
C HIS A 429 9.36 -6.57 6.72
N VAL A 430 8.70 -6.70 7.87
CA VAL A 430 9.14 -7.52 9.00
C VAL A 430 8.18 -8.69 9.27
N LEU A 431 6.88 -8.45 9.16
CA LEU A 431 5.84 -9.43 9.39
C LEU A 431 5.24 -9.89 8.05
N ASP A 432 4.84 -11.16 7.97
CA ASP A 432 4.05 -11.67 6.86
C ASP A 432 2.57 -11.51 7.20
N LEU A 433 1.97 -10.41 6.74
CA LEU A 433 0.60 -10.06 7.08
C LEU A 433 -0.43 -10.98 6.43
N GLU A 434 -0.11 -11.55 5.25
CA GLU A 434 -1.02 -12.36 4.46
C GLU A 434 -0.89 -13.85 4.80
N ASN A 435 0.31 -14.41 4.62
CA ASN A 435 0.52 -15.84 4.77
C ASN A 435 0.93 -16.24 6.18
N GLY A 436 1.42 -15.28 6.97
CA GLY A 436 1.73 -15.46 8.38
C GLY A 436 0.52 -15.15 9.25
N ILE A 437 0.35 -13.89 9.62
CA ILE A 437 -0.65 -13.47 10.59
C ILE A 437 -2.07 -13.79 10.11
N SER A 438 -2.50 -13.36 8.92
CA SER A 438 -3.89 -13.59 8.50
C SER A 438 -4.27 -15.07 8.38
N LYS A 439 -3.34 -15.97 8.04
CA LYS A 439 -3.62 -17.41 7.93
C LYS A 439 -3.46 -18.15 9.26
N HIS A 440 -2.45 -17.81 10.06
CA HIS A 440 -2.13 -18.51 11.31
C HIS A 440 -2.80 -17.88 12.55
N ALA A 441 -3.37 -16.68 12.43
CA ALA A 441 -4.31 -16.12 13.39
C ALA A 441 -5.77 -16.54 13.13
N LEU A 442 -6.03 -17.55 12.27
CA LEU A 442 -7.34 -18.19 12.09
C LEU A 442 -7.35 -19.60 12.72
N PRO A 443 -8.52 -20.28 12.81
CA PRO A 443 -9.36 -20.42 13.99
C PRO A 443 -8.85 -21.41 15.06
N ASP A 444 -7.79 -22.17 14.82
CA ASP A 444 -7.37 -23.24 15.73
C ASP A 444 -6.26 -22.82 16.71
N SER A 445 -5.63 -21.65 16.51
CA SER A 445 -4.71 -21.10 17.50
C SER A 445 -5.47 -20.51 18.68
N ARG A 446 -5.21 -21.00 19.90
CA ARG A 446 -5.76 -20.39 21.14
C ARG A 446 -5.30 -18.94 21.32
N LEU A 447 -4.22 -18.53 20.65
CA LEU A 447 -3.74 -17.16 20.60
C LEU A 447 -4.60 -16.22 19.78
N ALA A 448 -5.39 -16.75 18.84
CA ALA A 448 -6.32 -15.98 18.04
C ALA A 448 -7.77 -16.19 18.48
N ARG A 449 -7.98 -16.39 19.78
CA ARG A 449 -9.30 -16.37 20.40
C ARG A 449 -9.30 -15.37 21.55
N ASP A 450 -10.43 -14.71 21.73
CA ASP A 450 -10.63 -13.93 22.95
C ASP A 450 -10.87 -14.85 24.16
N PRO A 451 -10.91 -14.31 25.40
CA PRO A 451 -11.19 -15.10 26.60
C PRO A 451 -12.55 -15.82 26.59
N ALA A 452 -13.49 -15.41 25.72
CA ALA A 452 -14.78 -16.07 25.51
C ALA A 452 -14.72 -17.15 24.40
N GLY A 453 -13.54 -17.43 23.86
CA GLY A 453 -13.29 -18.46 22.85
C GLY A 453 -13.66 -18.07 21.42
N ARG A 454 -14.02 -16.80 21.15
CA ARG A 454 -14.40 -16.35 19.80
C ARG A 454 -13.16 -16.14 18.94
N PRO A 455 -13.14 -16.61 17.67
CA PRO A 455 -12.03 -16.36 16.75
C PRO A 455 -11.80 -14.86 16.58
N LEU A 456 -10.55 -14.44 16.59
CA LEU A 456 -10.18 -13.06 16.41
C LEU A 456 -10.47 -12.60 14.96
N GLY A 457 -10.54 -13.49 13.96
CA GLY A 457 -10.73 -13.11 12.55
C GLY A 457 -9.37 -12.85 11.88
N GLY A 458 -9.34 -12.37 10.63
CA GLY A 458 -8.11 -12.08 9.87
C GLY A 458 -7.19 -11.01 10.53
N LEU A 459 -6.38 -10.30 9.75
CA LEU A 459 -5.43 -9.30 10.29
C LEU A 459 -6.10 -8.27 11.23
N GLU A 460 -7.29 -7.79 10.84
CA GLU A 460 -8.10 -6.81 11.57
C GLU A 460 -8.67 -7.37 12.88
N GLY A 461 -8.58 -8.67 13.06
CA GLY A 461 -8.97 -9.37 14.28
C GLY A 461 -7.98 -9.27 15.43
N VAL A 462 -6.72 -9.04 15.07
CA VAL A 462 -5.59 -9.14 15.98
C VAL A 462 -4.85 -7.82 16.14
N LEU A 463 -4.82 -6.98 15.11
CA LEU A 463 -4.03 -5.75 15.16
C LEU A 463 -4.65 -4.53 14.49
N ARG A 464 -4.05 -3.37 14.80
CA ARG A 464 -4.24 -2.07 14.17
C ARG A 464 -2.87 -1.45 13.87
N GLU A 465 -2.84 -0.58 12.88
CA GLU A 465 -1.66 0.14 12.42
C GLU A 465 -1.18 1.17 13.46
N PHE A 466 0.09 1.56 13.38
CA PHE A 466 0.66 2.58 14.28
C PHE A 466 -0.05 3.94 14.19
N SER A 467 -0.71 4.23 13.07
CA SER A 467 -1.44 5.47 12.83
C SER A 467 -2.84 5.48 13.46
N PHE A 468 -3.31 4.35 14.00
CA PHE A 468 -4.71 4.16 14.39
C PHE A 468 -5.22 5.24 15.36
N LEU A 469 -4.48 5.54 16.45
CA LEU A 469 -4.92 6.56 17.41
C LEU A 469 -4.80 8.00 16.88
N ASN A 470 -4.03 8.21 15.83
CA ASN A 470 -3.85 9.51 15.17
C ASN A 470 -4.85 9.72 14.02
N ASN A 471 -5.62 8.69 13.68
CA ASN A 471 -6.64 8.75 12.65
C ASN A 471 -7.87 9.51 13.16
N SER A 472 -8.35 10.49 12.39
CA SER A 472 -9.56 11.29 12.69
C SER A 472 -10.82 10.46 12.82
N ARG A 473 -10.85 9.26 12.23
CA ARG A 473 -11.98 8.36 12.27
C ARG A 473 -12.02 7.54 13.56
N THR A 474 -10.94 7.53 14.33
CA THR A 474 -10.90 6.92 15.66
C THR A 474 -11.65 7.80 16.65
N PRO A 475 -12.78 7.34 17.22
CA PRO A 475 -13.61 8.17 18.08
C PRO A 475 -12.85 8.64 19.33
N ASP A 476 -13.21 9.82 19.84
CA ASP A 476 -12.65 10.36 21.10
C ASP A 476 -12.87 9.42 22.28
N ALA A 477 -14.01 8.70 22.30
CA ALA A 477 -14.30 7.66 23.29
C ALA A 477 -13.23 6.56 23.34
N VAL A 478 -12.54 6.30 22.22
CA VAL A 478 -11.38 5.39 22.17
C VAL A 478 -10.08 6.15 22.44
N ARG A 479 -9.82 7.24 21.71
CA ARG A 479 -8.54 7.99 21.77
C ARG A 479 -8.23 8.57 23.15
N GLN A 480 -9.26 9.00 23.88
CA GLN A 480 -9.12 9.65 25.19
C GLN A 480 -9.25 8.68 26.36
N SER A 481 -9.74 7.46 26.14
CA SER A 481 -9.87 6.43 27.17
C SER A 481 -8.56 5.63 27.31
N LEU A 482 -7.55 6.30 27.86
CA LEU A 482 -6.18 5.78 28.02
C LEU A 482 -5.89 5.41 29.49
N ALA A 483 -5.21 4.28 29.69
CA ALA A 483 -4.54 3.95 30.95
C ALA A 483 -3.07 3.59 30.69
N PHE A 484 -2.20 3.92 31.64
CA PHE A 484 -0.75 3.70 31.56
C PHE A 484 -0.27 2.74 32.65
N PRO A 485 -0.70 1.46 32.62
CA PRO A 485 -0.29 0.49 33.62
C PRO A 485 1.18 0.08 33.43
N ASP A 486 1.77 -0.44 34.50
CA ASP A 486 3.01 -1.22 34.39
C ASP A 486 2.75 -2.53 33.63
N PRO A 487 3.73 -3.03 32.86
CA PRO A 487 3.62 -4.34 32.24
C PRO A 487 3.51 -5.43 33.31
N PRO A 488 2.71 -6.49 33.09
CA PRO A 488 2.57 -7.55 34.06
C PRO A 488 3.90 -8.31 34.22
N ALA A 489 4.13 -8.90 35.39
CA ALA A 489 5.32 -9.70 35.65
C ALA A 489 5.31 -11.01 34.83
N ASP A 490 4.14 -11.59 34.60
CA ASP A 490 3.91 -12.81 33.82
C ASP A 490 2.49 -12.83 33.21
N LEU A 491 2.15 -13.94 32.54
CA LEU A 491 0.83 -14.16 31.93
C LEU A 491 -0.14 -14.97 32.81
N SER A 492 0.08 -15.01 34.14
CA SER A 492 -0.82 -15.68 35.09
C SER A 492 -2.12 -14.89 35.29
N ALA A 493 -3.19 -15.57 35.71
CA ALA A 493 -4.47 -14.91 35.98
C ALA A 493 -4.35 -13.81 37.05
N ALA A 494 -3.49 -13.99 38.06
CA ALA A 494 -3.26 -13.00 39.11
C ALA A 494 -2.61 -11.73 38.57
N SER A 495 -1.54 -11.85 37.77
CA SER A 495 -0.86 -10.70 37.15
C SER A 495 -1.74 -9.98 36.13
N LEU A 496 -2.64 -10.71 35.47
CA LEU A 496 -3.53 -10.14 34.44
C LEU A 496 -4.82 -9.53 35.01
N ALA A 497 -5.25 -9.91 36.22
CA ALA A 497 -6.52 -9.47 36.79
C ALA A 497 -6.71 -7.93 36.83
N PRO A 498 -5.70 -7.12 37.25
CA PRO A 498 -5.83 -5.66 37.23
C PRO A 498 -6.00 -5.09 35.81
N LEU A 499 -5.31 -5.69 34.83
CA LEU A 499 -5.37 -5.26 33.42
C LEU A 499 -6.69 -5.69 32.75
N ALA A 500 -7.21 -6.85 33.13
CA ALA A 500 -8.49 -7.38 32.66
C ALA A 500 -9.67 -6.55 33.21
N ALA A 501 -9.57 -6.07 34.45
CA ALA A 501 -10.56 -5.20 35.09
C ALA A 501 -10.51 -3.74 34.59
N ALA A 502 -9.48 -3.36 33.82
CA ALA A 502 -9.32 -1.99 33.37
C ALA A 502 -10.42 -1.56 32.39
N THR A 503 -11.15 -0.51 32.75
CA THR A 503 -12.24 0.08 31.94
C THR A 503 -11.72 0.93 30.77
N ALA A 504 -10.44 1.31 30.79
CA ALA A 504 -9.84 2.07 29.70
C ALA A 504 -9.88 1.30 28.37
N ARG A 505 -10.30 1.99 27.30
CA ARG A 505 -10.36 1.43 25.95
C ARG A 505 -8.97 1.15 25.39
N VAL A 506 -7.92 1.86 25.85
CA VAL A 506 -6.54 1.65 25.41
C VAL A 506 -5.62 1.51 26.63
N LEU A 507 -4.93 0.37 26.73
CA LEU A 507 -3.81 0.21 27.65
C LEU A 507 -2.51 0.56 26.95
N HIS A 508 -1.76 1.52 27.48
CA HIS A 508 -0.51 1.97 26.91
C HIS A 508 0.66 1.67 27.86
N PHE A 509 1.49 0.71 27.50
CA PHE A 509 2.66 0.33 28.30
C PHE A 509 3.90 1.17 27.92
N ALA A 510 4.66 1.62 28.92
CA ALA A 510 5.91 2.36 28.67
C ALA A 510 7.04 1.49 28.05
N ARG A 511 6.89 0.17 28.13
CA ARG A 511 7.76 -0.85 27.52
C ARG A 511 7.00 -2.17 27.49
N MET A 512 7.46 -3.12 26.69
CA MET A 512 6.95 -4.50 26.71
C MET A 512 8.08 -5.47 27.09
N PRO A 513 8.06 -6.09 28.28
CA PRO A 513 9.05 -7.10 28.66
C PRO A 513 8.81 -8.41 27.90
N ASP A 514 9.79 -9.32 27.93
CA ASP A 514 9.63 -10.64 27.31
C ASP A 514 8.70 -11.55 28.14
N LEU A 515 7.40 -11.48 27.85
CA LEU A 515 6.39 -12.30 28.51
C LEU A 515 6.43 -13.77 28.04
N TYR A 516 7.05 -14.07 26.91
CA TYR A 516 7.18 -15.44 26.43
C TYR A 516 8.05 -16.29 27.36
N ALA A 517 9.13 -15.72 27.90
CA ALA A 517 10.01 -16.38 28.87
C ALA A 517 9.29 -16.83 30.17
N THR A 518 8.10 -16.29 30.45
CA THR A 518 7.30 -16.64 31.64
C THR A 518 6.34 -17.81 31.40
N LEU A 519 6.21 -18.28 30.16
CA LEU A 519 5.26 -19.33 29.81
C LEU A 519 5.70 -20.72 30.32
N PRO A 520 4.76 -21.56 30.75
CA PRO A 520 5.03 -22.98 30.95
C PRO A 520 5.55 -23.64 29.66
N PRO A 521 6.44 -24.66 29.73
CA PRO A 521 7.08 -25.25 28.56
C PRO A 521 6.12 -25.71 27.45
N ALA A 522 4.96 -26.26 27.82
CA ALA A 522 3.94 -26.72 26.88
C ALA A 522 3.30 -25.54 26.12
N ASP A 523 3.00 -24.44 26.81
CA ASP A 523 2.46 -23.22 26.21
C ASP A 523 3.51 -22.54 25.34
N ALA A 524 4.75 -22.46 25.80
CA ALA A 524 5.87 -21.89 25.04
C ALA A 524 6.08 -22.63 23.71
N THR A 525 6.07 -23.96 23.73
CA THR A 525 6.21 -24.80 22.52
C THR A 525 5.10 -24.54 21.52
N ARG A 526 3.84 -24.46 21.99
CA ARG A 526 2.68 -24.17 21.14
C ARG A 526 2.79 -22.77 20.52
N VAL A 527 3.10 -21.75 21.33
CA VAL A 527 3.28 -20.37 20.87
C VAL A 527 4.36 -20.29 19.79
N ARG A 528 5.47 -21.03 19.96
CA ARG A 528 6.53 -21.11 18.96
C ARG A 528 6.05 -21.71 17.65
N GLN A 529 5.27 -22.80 17.71
CA GLN A 529 4.70 -23.44 16.53
C GLN A 529 3.76 -22.54 15.74
N GLU A 530 3.01 -21.67 16.43
CA GLU A 530 2.05 -20.75 15.83
C GLU A 530 2.74 -19.48 15.29
N MET A 531 3.54 -18.79 16.11
CA MET A 531 4.08 -17.47 15.77
C MET A 531 5.36 -17.50 14.92
N MET A 532 6.00 -18.67 14.70
CA MET A 532 7.16 -18.74 13.80
C MET A 532 6.81 -18.32 12.35
N TRP A 533 5.52 -18.39 11.99
CA TRP A 533 5.01 -18.01 10.69
C TRP A 533 4.72 -16.51 10.56
N TYR A 534 4.72 -15.75 11.65
CA TYR A 534 4.31 -14.34 11.63
C TYR A 534 5.34 -13.44 10.98
N THR A 535 6.61 -13.84 10.95
CA THR A 535 7.69 -13.05 10.36
C THR A 535 7.86 -13.34 8.88
N THR A 536 8.31 -12.33 8.13
CA THR A 536 8.67 -12.49 6.71
C THR A 536 10.19 -12.69 6.54
N LEU A 537 10.70 -12.43 5.33
CA LEU A 537 12.12 -12.43 5.01
C LEU A 537 12.62 -11.01 4.73
N TRP A 538 13.90 -10.78 5.02
CA TRP A 538 14.65 -9.68 4.46
C TRP A 538 15.40 -10.13 3.20
N CYS A 539 15.34 -9.33 2.14
CA CYS A 539 16.04 -9.56 0.89
C CYS A 539 16.68 -8.24 0.42
N CYS A 540 17.91 -8.21 -0.10
CA CYS A 540 18.84 -9.35 -0.15
C CYS A 540 20.30 -8.94 0.07
N SER A 541 21.06 -9.84 0.68
CA SER A 541 22.52 -9.79 0.62
C SER A 541 23.01 -10.53 -0.63
N LYS A 542 24.25 -10.27 -1.05
CA LYS A 542 24.91 -11.04 -2.12
C LYS A 542 25.62 -12.23 -1.48
N PRO A 543 25.13 -13.47 -1.65
CA PRO A 543 25.83 -14.64 -1.13
C PRO A 543 27.14 -14.86 -1.91
N ALA A 544 28.15 -15.43 -1.25
CA ALA A 544 29.43 -15.77 -1.89
C ALA A 544 29.27 -16.83 -2.99
N ALA A 545 28.30 -17.74 -2.84
CA ALA A 545 27.95 -18.74 -3.85
C ALA A 545 26.77 -18.24 -4.72
N PRO A 546 26.91 -18.13 -6.05
CA PRO A 546 25.91 -17.54 -6.94
C PRO A 546 24.52 -18.22 -6.94
N LYS A 547 24.44 -19.46 -6.47
CA LYS A 547 23.20 -20.26 -6.44
C LYS A 547 22.46 -20.21 -5.09
N THR A 548 23.04 -19.57 -4.07
CA THR A 548 22.40 -19.49 -2.75
C THR A 548 21.31 -18.40 -2.78
N PRO A 549 20.12 -18.61 -2.20
CA PRO A 549 19.15 -17.54 -2.06
C PRO A 549 19.70 -16.42 -1.16
N GLY A 550 19.71 -15.17 -1.62
CA GLY A 550 20.25 -14.04 -0.85
C GLY A 550 19.35 -13.52 0.28
N HIS A 551 18.21 -14.18 0.53
CA HIS A 551 17.24 -13.78 1.55
C HIS A 551 17.55 -14.45 2.89
N ILE A 552 17.23 -13.74 3.98
CA ILE A 552 17.37 -14.22 5.35
C ILE A 552 16.01 -14.04 6.02
N PHE A 553 15.52 -15.09 6.67
CA PHE A 553 14.27 -15.01 7.41
C PHE A 553 14.47 -14.35 8.77
N TYR A 554 13.57 -13.43 9.14
CA TYR A 554 13.50 -12.97 10.52
C TYR A 554 12.99 -14.11 11.40
N ASP A 555 13.54 -14.19 12.60
CA ASP A 555 13.23 -15.23 13.56
C ASP A 555 12.62 -14.61 14.81
N MET A 556 11.32 -14.85 15.01
CA MET A 556 10.57 -14.39 16.19
C MET A 556 11.11 -14.99 17.50
N PHE A 557 11.92 -16.06 17.42
CA PHE A 557 12.45 -16.82 18.55
C PHE A 557 13.98 -16.90 18.55
N PHE A 558 14.66 -15.96 17.87
CA PHE A 558 16.13 -15.91 17.78
C PHE A 558 16.84 -15.93 19.16
N ASP A 559 16.15 -15.47 20.21
CA ASP A 559 16.62 -15.34 21.59
C ASP A 559 16.41 -16.63 22.43
N VAL A 560 15.72 -17.63 21.89
CA VAL A 560 15.36 -18.86 22.61
C VAL A 560 16.27 -19.99 22.14
N VAL A 561 17.20 -20.46 22.96
CA VAL A 561 18.09 -21.58 22.60
C VAL A 561 17.87 -22.76 23.56
N PRO A 562 17.59 -23.99 23.08
CA PRO A 562 17.45 -24.36 21.68
C PRO A 562 16.05 -24.09 21.10
N HIS A 563 15.98 -23.90 19.77
CA HIS A 563 14.71 -23.83 19.03
C HIS A 563 14.83 -24.33 17.59
N THR A 564 13.67 -24.53 16.95
CA THR A 564 13.57 -24.79 15.52
C THR A 564 12.93 -23.59 14.84
N ASP A 565 13.58 -23.06 13.80
CA ASP A 565 13.04 -21.93 13.03
C ASP A 565 12.04 -22.38 11.95
N LYS A 566 11.41 -21.42 11.26
CA LYS A 566 10.41 -21.73 10.23
C LYS A 566 10.98 -22.42 8.98
N SER A 567 12.30 -22.40 8.81
CA SER A 567 13.01 -23.16 7.78
C SER A 567 13.35 -24.58 8.23
N ARG A 568 12.87 -25.00 9.41
CA ARG A 568 13.15 -26.29 10.06
C ARG A 568 14.62 -26.48 10.45
N ARG A 569 15.36 -25.39 10.65
CA ARG A 569 16.74 -25.46 11.15
C ARG A 569 16.72 -25.50 12.66
N GLU A 570 17.54 -26.37 13.23
CA GLU A 570 17.76 -26.43 14.67
C GLU A 570 18.87 -25.44 15.07
N TRP A 571 18.57 -24.62 16.06
CA TRP A 571 19.49 -23.68 16.67
C TRP A 571 19.82 -24.19 18.06
N THR A 572 21.05 -24.68 18.24
CA THR A 572 21.62 -25.05 19.55
C THR A 572 22.61 -24.01 20.07
N GLU A 573 22.90 -23.01 19.25
CA GLU A 573 23.84 -21.91 19.48
C GLU A 573 23.13 -20.56 19.22
N PRO A 574 23.69 -19.43 19.68
CA PRO A 574 23.13 -18.11 19.41
C PRO A 574 22.83 -17.89 17.92
N TRP A 575 21.67 -17.28 17.64
CA TRP A 575 21.22 -17.03 16.28
C TRP A 575 22.20 -16.15 15.50
N THR A 576 22.44 -16.50 14.24
CA THR A 576 23.24 -15.70 13.30
C THR A 576 22.54 -15.61 11.95
N PRO A 577 22.77 -14.54 11.15
CA PRO A 577 22.15 -14.44 9.83
C PRO A 577 22.55 -15.61 8.94
N LYS A 578 21.57 -16.41 8.51
CA LYS A 578 21.74 -17.54 7.57
C LYS A 578 20.83 -17.38 6.35
N PHE A 579 21.40 -17.58 5.17
CA PHE A 579 20.69 -17.53 3.91
C PHE A 579 19.71 -18.69 3.74
N GLY A 580 18.59 -18.41 3.07
CA GLY A 580 17.60 -19.40 2.64
C GLY A 580 16.82 -20.08 3.78
N PRO A 581 15.93 -21.01 3.41
CA PRO A 581 15.85 -22.31 4.08
C PRO A 581 17.14 -23.10 3.94
#